data_AF-A0A227J0A5-F1
#
_entry.id   AF-A0A227J0A5-F1
#
_cell.length_a   1.000
_cell.length_b   1.000
_cell.length_c   1.000
_cell.angle_alpha   90.00
_cell.angle_beta   90.00
_cell.angle_gamma   90.00
#
_symmetry.space_group_name_H-M   'P 1'
#
loop_
_entity.id
_entity.type
_entity.pdbx_description
1 polymer ?
#
loop_
_entity_poly.entity_id
_entity_poly.type
_entity_poly.pdbx_seq_one_letter_code
_entity_poly.pdbx_strand_id
1 'polypeptide(L)' 'GYTFYFNDILGVYLQGYHGYGETLIDYDHSQTRVGLGIKLMNL' A
#
# COMPACT_ATOMS: atom_id res chain seq x y z
N GLY A 1 -3.28 4.72 3.11
CA GLY A 1 -1.89 4.28 3.36
C GLY A 1 -1.06 5.44 3.87
N TYR A 2 -0.01 5.17 4.63
CA TYR A 2 0.90 6.15 5.24
C TYR A 2 2.35 5.81 4.88
N THR A 3 3.19 6.81 4.63
CA THR A 3 4.63 6.60 4.36
C THR A 3 5.45 7.39 5.36
N PHE A 4 6.40 6.73 6.02
CA PHE A 4 7.42 7.37 6.84
C PHE A 4 8.75 7.37 6.09
N TYR A 5 9.34 8.54 5.88
CA TYR A 5 10.61 8.69 5.17
C TYR A 5 11.77 8.71 6.16
N PHE A 6 12.76 7.84 5.94
CA PHE A 6 14.01 7.82 6.72
C PHE A 6 15.04 8.77 6.12
N ASN A 7 15.01 8.92 4.80
CA ASN A 7 15.84 9.83 4.02
C ASN A 7 15.14 10.13 2.69
N ASP A 8 15.78 10.94 1.85
CA ASP A 8 15.21 11.42 0.58
C ASP A 8 14.95 10.30 -0.45
N ILE A 9 15.53 9.10 -0.22
CA ILE A 9 15.48 7.98 -1.17
C ILE A 9 14.57 6.85 -0.67
N LEU A 10 14.47 6.65 0.65
CA LEU A 10 13.87 5.46 1.25
C LEU A 10 12.83 5.83 2.31
N GLY A 11 11.61 5.30 2.12
CA GLY A 11 10.54 5.35 3.10
C GLY A 11 9.92 3.98 3.36
N VAL A 12 9.42 3.75 4.57
CA VAL A 12 8.55 2.61 4.88
C VAL A 12 7.10 3.00 4.61
N TYR A 13 6.38 2.15 3.89
CA TYR A 13 5.00 2.36 3.48
C TYR A 13 4.07 1.34 4.14
N LEU A 14 3.02 1.84 4.76
CA LEU A 14 1.91 1.07 5.31
C LEU A 14 0.67 1.29 4.44
N GLN A 15 0.08 0.20 3.96
CA GLN A 15 -1.15 0.21 3.18
C GLN A 15 -2.23 -0.58 3.90
N GLY A 16 -3.44 -0.02 3.92
CA GLY A 16 -4.65 -0.72 4.33
C GLY A 16 -5.67 -0.55 3.21
N TYR A 17 -6.30 -1.64 2.81
CA TYR A 17 -7.40 -1.69 1.88
C TYR A 17 -8.54 -2.47 2.53
N HIS A 18 -9.77 -1.98 2.37
CA HIS A 18 -10.97 -2.67 2.85
C HIS A 18 -12.10 -2.36 1.88
N GLY A 19 -12.57 -3.38 1.17
CA GLY A 19 -13.62 -3.19 0.16
C GLY A 19 -13.59 -4.25 -0.93
N TYR A 20 -14.25 -3.93 -2.04
CA TYR A 20 -14.43 -4.80 -3.21
C TYR A 20 -13.59 -4.28 -4.38
N GLY A 21 -12.97 -5.19 -5.13
CA GLY A 21 -12.22 -4.82 -6.33
C GLY A 21 -10.86 -4.18 -6.06
N GLU A 22 -10.14 -4.65 -5.03
CA GLU A 22 -8.71 -4.31 -4.89
C GLU A 22 -7.92 -4.71 -6.12
N THR A 23 -8.34 -5.81 -6.74
CA THR A 23 -7.87 -6.27 -8.04
C THR A 23 -9.06 -6.42 -8.98
N LEU A 24 -8.83 -6.32 -10.29
CA LEU A 24 -9.88 -6.56 -11.29
C LEU A 24 -10.45 -7.99 -11.23
N ILE A 25 -9.69 -8.94 -10.67
CA ILE A 25 -10.13 -10.34 -10.52
C ILE A 25 -11.07 -10.50 -9.31
N ASP A 26 -10.95 -9.65 -8.28
CA ASP A 26 -11.71 -9.71 -7.03
C ASP A 26 -12.80 -8.62 -6.96
N TYR A 27 -13.34 -8.19 -8.09
CA TYR A 27 -14.31 -7.08 -8.15
C TYR A 27 -15.59 -7.34 -7.35
N ASP A 28 -15.99 -8.61 -7.21
CA ASP A 28 -17.18 -9.07 -6.47
C ASP A 28 -16.81 -9.70 -5.11
N HIS A 29 -15.56 -9.54 -4.64
CA HIS A 29 -15.15 -10.08 -3.35
C HIS A 29 -14.72 -8.99 -2.37
N SER A 30 -15.34 -9.00 -1.18
CA SER A 30 -14.94 -8.11 -0.08
C SER A 30 -13.65 -8.64 0.52
N GLN A 31 -12.58 -7.86 0.47
CA GLN A 31 -11.32 -8.20 1.10
C GLN A 31 -10.80 -7.05 1.97
N THR A 32 -10.13 -7.44 3.05
CA THR A 32 -9.35 -6.54 3.90
C THR A 32 -7.89 -6.90 3.75
N ARG A 33 -7.09 -5.99 3.20
CA ARG A 33 -5.65 -6.19 3.04
C ARG A 33 -4.86 -5.17 3.85
N VAL A 34 -3.84 -5.64 4.55
CA VAL A 34 -2.85 -4.79 5.21
C VAL A 34 -1.48 -5.15 4.64
N GLY A 35 -0.76 -4.15 4.13
CA GLY A 35 0.56 -4.30 3.53
C GLY A 35 1.58 -3.40 4.22
N LEU A 36 2.78 -3.94 4.42
CA LEU A 36 3.97 -3.19 4.84
C LEU A 36 5.05 -3.38 3.76
N GLY A 37 5.63 -2.29 3.30
CA GLY A 37 6.65 -2.32 2.25
C GLY A 37 7.62 -1.15 2.33
N ILE A 38 8.54 -1.11 1.38
CA ILE A 38 9.51 -0.03 1.22
C ILE A 38 9.12 0.75 -0.04
N LYS A 39 9.17 2.07 0.04
CA LYS A 39 8.96 2.99 -1.07
C LYS A 39 10.27 3.68 -1.39
N LEU A 40 10.74 3.50 -2.61
CA LEU A 40 11.86 4.24 -3.16
C LEU A 40 11.34 5.52 -3.79
N MET A 41 11.90 6.66 -3.40
CA MET A 41 11.63 7.95 -4.00
C MET A 41 12.88 8.37 -4.77
N ASN A 42 12.69 8.79 -6.01
CA ASN A 42 13.77 9.42 -6.77
C ASN A 42 13.51 10.92 -6.72
N LEU A 43 14.53 11.69 -6.36
CA LEU A 43 14.48 13.15 -6.27
C LEU A 43 14.33 13.76 -7.68
#